data_AF-A0ABD0JWF6-F1
#
_entry.id   AF-A0ABD0JWF6-F1
#
_cell.length_a   1.000
_cell.length_b   1.000
_cell.length_c   1.000
_cell.angle_alpha   90.00
_cell.angle_beta   90.00
_cell.angle_gamma   90.00
#
_symmetry.space_group_name_H-M   'P 1'
#
loop_
_entity.id
_entity.type
_entity.pdbx_description
1 polymer ?
#
loop_
_entity_poly.entity_id
_entity_poly.type
_entity_poly.pdbx_seq_one_letter_code
_entity_poly.pdbx_strand_id
1 'polypeptide(L)'
;MQLVLASVDSADDEDNGCFHGVPDGDFTPGFRSDGRMVSSELSVMPDCSPCQRVAHAFLWARSYTDRKEAKKALNHARFNKRRSAVVEVLSLGADVVPEYKLQSQRIHRCTLLHYSPFKAVWDWIILLLVIYTAVFTPYAAAFLLSEERKHKTKASVESRYSEPLTIIDLIVDIMFIIDIFINFRTTYVNKNDEVVSHPGKIAVHYFKGWFLIDVVAAIPFDLLLFGSETDETTTLIGLLKTARLLRLVRVARKLDRYSEYGAAVLLLLMATFALIAHWLACIWYAIGNMERNMAHDGQPRIGWLDELAKQTRQFYNASDVNSGPTIKSKYVTALYFTFSSLTSVGFGNVSPNTNSEKIFSILIMLIGSLMYASIFGNVSAIIQRLYSGTMRYHTQMLRIKEFIASTRSPTRSASAWRSISSTPGRTPTAST
;
A
#
# COMPACT_ATOMS: atom_id res chain seq x y z
N MET A 1 14.51 -16.91 26.80
CA MET A 1 15.09 -18.28 26.84
C MET A 1 15.85 -18.43 28.14
N GLN A 2 15.12 -18.72 29.22
CA GLN A 2 15.53 -19.07 30.60
C GLN A 2 14.17 -19.42 31.27
N LEU A 3 13.96 -20.63 31.81
CA LEU A 3 14.32 -21.11 33.16
C LEU A 3 13.64 -20.29 34.28
N VAL A 4 13.04 -20.86 35.34
CA VAL A 4 12.51 -22.23 35.58
C VAL A 4 11.65 -22.25 36.90
N LEU A 5 10.70 -23.18 37.01
CA LEU A 5 10.05 -23.75 38.24
C LEU A 5 9.26 -22.92 39.29
N ALA A 6 8.07 -23.48 39.58
CA ALA A 6 7.52 -23.90 40.90
C ALA A 6 6.73 -22.95 41.84
N SER A 7 5.68 -23.57 42.44
CA SER A 7 5.03 -23.26 43.73
C SER A 7 4.25 -21.94 43.87
N VAL A 8 3.26 -21.78 44.76
CA VAL A 8 2.26 -22.70 45.41
C VAL A 8 1.24 -21.77 46.12
N ASP A 9 -0.02 -22.21 46.30
CA ASP A 9 -1.09 -21.76 47.22
C ASP A 9 -1.30 -20.25 47.54
N SER A 10 -2.52 -19.71 47.61
CA SER A 10 -3.43 -19.89 48.77
C SER A 10 -4.76 -19.11 48.60
N ALA A 11 -5.75 -19.40 49.48
CA ALA A 11 -6.98 -18.66 49.79
C ALA A 11 -8.13 -18.81 48.75
N ASP A 12 -9.12 -19.70 48.93
CA ASP A 12 -10.04 -19.92 50.09
C ASP A 12 -10.85 -18.63 50.42
N ASP A 13 -12.18 -18.60 50.53
CA ASP A 13 -13.14 -19.41 51.32
C ASP A 13 -14.56 -19.36 50.69
N GLU A 14 -15.32 -20.47 50.62
CA GLU A 14 -16.48 -20.87 51.48
C GLU A 14 -17.81 -20.07 51.28
N ASP A 15 -19.02 -20.61 51.47
CA ASP A 15 -19.42 -21.78 52.29
C ASP A 15 -20.77 -22.46 51.88
N ASN A 16 -20.98 -23.68 52.42
CA ASN A 16 -22.20 -24.50 52.63
C ASN A 16 -22.97 -25.08 51.42
N GLY A 17 -23.47 -26.34 51.45
CA GLY A 17 -23.60 -27.35 52.52
C GLY A 17 -24.96 -28.07 52.38
N CYS A 18 -25.18 -29.37 52.66
CA CYS A 18 -24.39 -30.42 53.33
C CYS A 18 -24.68 -31.83 52.76
N PHE A 19 -23.84 -32.80 53.11
CA PHE A 19 -23.98 -34.25 52.84
C PHE A 19 -23.85 -35.05 54.16
N HIS A 20 -24.47 -36.24 54.22
CA HIS A 20 -24.21 -37.39 55.13
C HIS A 20 -24.84 -38.60 54.41
N GLY A 21 -24.42 -39.87 54.41
CA GLY A 21 -23.33 -40.70 54.98
C GLY A 21 -23.72 -42.17 54.68
N VAL A 22 -22.96 -43.26 54.82
CA VAL A 22 -21.61 -43.64 55.31
C VAL A 22 -21.18 -44.87 54.46
N PRO A 23 -19.88 -45.16 54.21
CA PRO A 23 -19.45 -46.09 53.14
C PRO A 23 -19.29 -47.56 53.57
N ASP A 24 -18.94 -48.42 52.59
CA ASP A 24 -17.91 -49.49 52.63
C ASP A 24 -18.35 -50.85 52.01
N GLY A 25 -17.38 -51.58 51.44
CA GLY A 25 -17.43 -53.03 51.35
C GLY A 25 -17.74 -53.68 49.99
N ASP A 26 -16.75 -53.69 49.10
CA ASP A 26 -16.33 -54.77 48.17
C ASP A 26 -17.27 -55.88 47.64
N PHE A 27 -17.02 -56.22 46.37
CA PHE A 27 -17.24 -57.52 45.70
C PHE A 27 -18.66 -58.11 45.58
N THR A 28 -19.20 -58.11 44.35
CA THR A 28 -19.81 -59.31 43.70
C THR A 28 -19.94 -59.09 42.17
N PRO A 29 -20.03 -60.15 41.34
CA PRO A 29 -19.48 -60.14 39.99
C PRO A 29 -20.41 -59.63 38.88
N GLY A 30 -19.79 -59.13 37.80
CA GLY A 30 -20.50 -58.55 36.65
C GLY A 30 -21.12 -59.55 35.69
N PHE A 31 -22.22 -59.14 35.05
CA PHE A 31 -22.77 -59.80 33.87
C PHE A 31 -22.10 -59.26 32.59
N ARG A 32 -21.55 -60.16 31.77
CA ARG A 32 -20.89 -59.82 30.51
C ARG A 32 -21.94 -59.61 29.40
N SER A 33 -21.73 -58.60 28.57
CA SER A 33 -22.63 -58.16 27.48
C SER A 33 -22.61 -59.07 26.23
N ASP A 34 -22.52 -60.39 26.41
CA ASP A 34 -22.55 -61.40 25.35
C ASP A 34 -23.48 -62.55 25.75
N GLY A 35 -24.59 -62.72 25.00
CA GLY A 35 -25.70 -63.58 25.40
C GLY A 35 -25.42 -65.09 25.39
N ARG A 36 -24.83 -65.62 26.45
CA ARG A 36 -24.80 -67.05 26.81
C ARG A 36 -25.10 -67.25 28.31
N MET A 37 -25.94 -68.23 28.62
CA MET A 37 -26.16 -68.70 30.00
C MET A 37 -24.93 -69.47 30.48
N VAL A 38 -24.47 -69.17 31.70
CA VAL A 38 -23.62 -70.07 32.50
C VAL A 38 -24.54 -70.80 33.46
N SER A 39 -24.46 -72.13 33.49
CA SER A 39 -25.29 -73.00 34.32
C SER A 39 -24.38 -73.95 35.08
N SER A 40 -24.01 -73.56 36.30
CA SER A 40 -23.20 -74.38 37.22
C SER A 40 -23.48 -73.97 38.66
N GLU A 41 -24.54 -74.52 39.25
CA GLU A 41 -24.42 -75.49 40.34
C GLU A 41 -25.81 -76.06 40.66
N LEU A 42 -25.87 -77.38 40.88
CA LEU A 42 -27.11 -78.14 41.01
C LEU A 42 -27.10 -78.85 42.37
N SER A 43 -27.77 -78.26 43.37
CA SER A 43 -27.86 -78.81 44.73
C SER A 43 -29.32 -79.05 45.15
N VAL A 44 -29.84 -80.19 44.68
CA VAL A 44 -30.74 -81.14 45.38
C VAL A 44 -31.69 -80.57 46.45
N MET A 45 -33.01 -80.56 46.16
CA MET A 45 -34.11 -81.16 46.97
C MET A 45 -35.48 -81.03 46.23
N PRO A 46 -36.52 -81.82 46.56
CA PRO A 46 -37.49 -82.30 45.54
C PRO A 46 -38.91 -81.70 45.54
N ASP A 47 -39.63 -82.02 44.45
CA ASP A 47 -41.09 -82.12 44.24
C ASP A 47 -42.06 -80.98 44.61
N CYS A 48 -42.59 -80.27 43.58
CA CYS A 48 -43.97 -80.50 43.10
C CYS A 48 -44.50 -79.57 41.97
N SER A 49 -45.45 -80.12 41.20
CA SER A 49 -46.54 -79.46 40.42
C SER A 49 -46.33 -79.04 38.94
N PRO A 50 -47.41 -79.01 38.11
CA PRO A 50 -47.30 -78.83 36.65
C PRO A 50 -47.17 -77.38 36.14
N CYS A 51 -47.43 -76.37 36.98
CA CYS A 51 -47.59 -74.97 36.55
C CYS A 51 -46.33 -74.35 35.92
N GLN A 52 -45.13 -74.80 36.31
CA GLN A 52 -43.87 -74.23 35.82
C GLN A 52 -43.65 -74.41 34.31
N ARG A 53 -44.17 -75.48 33.70
CA ARG A 53 -43.91 -75.78 32.28
C ARG A 53 -44.60 -74.78 31.33
N VAL A 54 -45.79 -74.31 31.68
CA VAL A 54 -46.56 -73.35 30.87
C VAL A 54 -45.92 -71.96 30.94
N ALA A 55 -45.49 -71.53 32.13
CA ALA A 55 -44.77 -70.27 32.33
C ALA A 55 -43.46 -70.24 31.52
N HIS A 56 -42.68 -71.33 31.56
CA HIS A 56 -41.42 -71.40 30.82
C HIS A 56 -41.60 -71.38 29.30
N ALA A 57 -42.67 -72.02 28.79
CA ALA A 57 -43.02 -71.97 27.36
C ALA A 57 -43.45 -70.56 26.92
N PHE A 58 -44.25 -69.84 27.72
CA PHE A 58 -44.65 -68.46 27.43
C PHE A 58 -43.47 -67.48 27.44
N LEU A 59 -42.57 -67.60 28.42
CA LEU A 59 -41.36 -66.78 28.51
C LEU A 59 -40.40 -67.07 27.34
N TRP A 60 -40.27 -68.33 26.92
CA TRP A 60 -39.46 -68.69 25.74
C TRP A 60 -40.07 -68.14 24.44
N ALA A 61 -41.39 -68.26 24.25
CA ALA A 61 -42.08 -67.70 23.10
C ALA A 61 -41.93 -66.18 23.00
N ARG A 62 -42.11 -65.46 24.12
CA ARG A 62 -41.91 -64.00 24.20
C ARG A 62 -40.47 -63.60 23.91
N SER A 63 -39.50 -64.28 24.52
CA SER A 63 -38.07 -64.08 24.24
C SER A 63 -37.68 -64.37 22.78
N TYR A 64 -38.42 -65.24 22.09
CA TYR A 64 -38.21 -65.57 20.69
C TYR A 64 -38.86 -64.54 19.74
N THR A 65 -40.05 -64.02 20.06
CA THR A 65 -40.66 -62.90 19.33
C THR A 65 -39.84 -61.62 19.47
N ASP A 66 -39.43 -61.26 20.68
CA ASP A 66 -38.60 -60.07 20.94
C ASP A 66 -37.28 -60.13 20.16
N ARG A 67 -36.65 -61.31 20.07
CA ARG A 67 -35.44 -61.53 19.26
C ARG A 67 -35.67 -61.44 17.76
N LYS A 68 -36.88 -61.73 17.25
CA LYS A 68 -37.23 -61.52 15.83
C LYS A 68 -37.45 -60.04 15.53
N GLU A 69 -38.15 -59.31 16.40
CA GLU A 69 -38.39 -57.89 16.20
C GLU A 69 -37.11 -57.06 16.34
N ALA A 70 -36.26 -57.34 17.33
CA ALA A 70 -34.94 -56.71 17.46
C ALA A 70 -34.06 -56.91 16.21
N LYS A 71 -34.05 -58.12 15.62
CA LYS A 71 -33.33 -58.38 14.35
C LYS A 71 -33.93 -57.59 13.17
N LYS A 72 -35.25 -57.46 13.11
CA LYS A 72 -35.95 -56.67 12.07
C LYS A 72 -35.60 -55.18 12.19
N ALA A 73 -35.65 -54.62 13.40
CA ALA A 73 -35.27 -53.23 13.68
C ALA A 73 -33.80 -52.95 13.35
N LEU A 74 -32.87 -53.84 13.76
CA LEU A 74 -31.44 -53.68 13.51
C LEU A 74 -31.09 -53.74 12.01
N ASN A 75 -31.77 -54.59 11.24
CA ASN A 75 -31.66 -54.60 9.77
C ASN A 75 -32.22 -53.32 9.14
N HIS A 76 -33.35 -52.80 9.63
CA HIS A 76 -33.92 -51.53 9.15
C HIS A 76 -33.00 -50.34 9.44
N ALA A 77 -32.38 -50.30 10.63
CA ALA A 77 -31.38 -49.30 10.99
C ALA A 77 -30.11 -49.38 10.12
N ARG A 78 -29.61 -50.59 9.82
CA ARG A 78 -28.50 -50.78 8.86
C ARG A 78 -28.86 -50.32 7.45
N PHE A 79 -30.09 -50.56 7.00
CA PHE A 79 -30.56 -50.13 5.69
C PHE A 79 -30.63 -48.60 5.58
N ASN A 80 -31.22 -47.92 6.57
CA ASN A 80 -31.23 -46.46 6.64
C ASN A 80 -29.82 -45.87 6.74
N LYS A 81 -28.91 -46.44 7.54
CA LYS A 81 -27.52 -45.97 7.64
C LYS A 81 -26.79 -46.08 6.30
N ARG A 82 -26.96 -47.19 5.57
CA ARG A 82 -26.43 -47.33 4.19
C ARG A 82 -27.05 -46.32 3.23
N ARG A 83 -28.36 -46.11 3.29
CA ARG A 83 -29.05 -45.13 2.43
C ARG A 83 -28.56 -43.69 2.69
N SER A 84 -28.34 -43.31 3.95
CA SER A 84 -27.77 -42.00 4.31
C SER A 84 -26.36 -41.83 3.75
N ALA A 85 -25.49 -42.83 3.93
CA ALA A 85 -24.12 -42.79 3.40
C ALA A 85 -24.09 -42.75 1.85
N VAL A 86 -25.02 -43.43 1.17
CA VAL A 86 -25.15 -43.36 -0.29
C VAL A 86 -25.63 -41.98 -0.75
N VAL A 87 -26.55 -41.33 -0.03
CA VAL A 87 -26.97 -39.95 -0.33
C VAL A 87 -25.83 -38.95 -0.11
N GLU A 88 -25.04 -39.13 0.94
CA GLU A 88 -23.85 -38.32 1.24
C GLU A 88 -22.78 -38.46 0.14
N VAL A 89 -22.48 -39.69 -0.30
CA VAL A 89 -21.54 -39.96 -1.41
C VAL A 89 -22.07 -39.45 -2.75
N LEU A 90 -23.38 -39.53 -3.01
CA LEU A 90 -23.99 -38.95 -4.22
C LEU A 90 -23.97 -37.42 -4.20
N SER A 91 -24.09 -36.78 -3.03
CA SER A 91 -23.90 -35.34 -2.87
C SER A 91 -22.45 -34.95 -3.16
N LEU A 92 -21.47 -35.70 -2.62
CA LEU A 92 -20.05 -35.51 -2.97
C LEU A 92 -19.81 -35.66 -4.48
N GLY A 93 -20.52 -36.56 -5.17
CA GLY A 93 -20.42 -36.71 -6.62
C GLY A 93 -20.85 -35.48 -7.43
N ALA A 94 -21.71 -34.61 -6.86
CA ALA A 94 -22.12 -33.35 -7.48
C ALA A 94 -21.16 -32.18 -7.16
N ASP A 95 -20.51 -32.20 -5.98
CA ASP A 95 -19.59 -31.16 -5.52
C ASP A 95 -18.10 -31.45 -5.86
N VAL A 96 -17.74 -32.71 -6.18
CA VAL A 96 -16.35 -33.17 -6.38
C VAL A 96 -16.14 -33.69 -7.81
N VAL A 97 -16.36 -32.82 -8.79
CA VAL A 97 -15.68 -32.90 -10.09
C VAL A 97 -14.65 -31.76 -10.14
N PRO A 98 -13.39 -31.99 -9.71
CA PRO A 98 -12.33 -31.00 -9.85
C PRO A 98 -11.91 -30.94 -11.32
N GLU A 99 -12.71 -30.24 -12.12
CA GLU A 99 -12.35 -29.84 -13.47
C GLU A 99 -11.02 -29.09 -13.39
N TYR A 100 -9.92 -29.68 -13.89
CA TYR A 100 -8.60 -29.03 -13.99
C TYR A 100 -8.58 -27.98 -15.12
N LYS A 101 -9.60 -27.12 -15.13
CA LYS A 101 -9.53 -25.81 -15.74
C LYS A 101 -8.96 -24.88 -14.69
N LEU A 102 -8.10 -23.96 -15.14
CA LEU A 102 -7.53 -22.90 -14.33
C LEU A 102 -8.64 -21.88 -14.04
N GLN A 103 -9.59 -22.28 -13.20
CA GLN A 103 -10.86 -21.61 -12.97
C GLN A 103 -10.56 -20.37 -12.14
N SER A 104 -10.41 -19.23 -12.83
CA SER A 104 -10.27 -17.90 -12.22
C SER A 104 -11.25 -17.81 -11.06
N GLN A 105 -10.75 -17.64 -9.82
CA GLN A 105 -11.54 -17.65 -8.58
C GLN A 105 -12.84 -16.89 -8.82
N ARG A 106 -14.01 -17.46 -8.43
CA ARG A 106 -15.32 -16.81 -8.62
C ARG A 106 -15.32 -15.41 -7.98
N ILE A 107 -15.06 -14.38 -8.79
CA ILE A 107 -15.05 -13.00 -8.35
C ILE A 107 -16.51 -12.58 -8.14
N HIS A 108 -16.85 -12.05 -6.97
CA HIS A 108 -18.17 -11.47 -6.74
C HIS A 108 -18.41 -10.31 -7.73
N ARG A 109 -19.66 -10.14 -8.21
CA ARG A 109 -20.04 -9.24 -9.33
C ARG A 109 -19.63 -7.76 -9.21
N CYS A 110 -19.09 -7.31 -8.08
CA CYS A 110 -18.58 -5.95 -7.87
C CYS A 110 -17.26 -5.91 -7.07
N THR A 111 -16.37 -6.89 -7.23
CA THR A 111 -14.99 -6.83 -6.71
C THR A 111 -14.03 -6.56 -7.87
N LEU A 112 -13.22 -5.51 -7.76
CA LEU A 112 -12.27 -5.08 -8.80
C LEU A 112 -10.89 -5.70 -8.50
N LEU A 113 -10.30 -6.30 -9.53
CA LEU A 113 -9.06 -7.06 -9.39
C LEU A 113 -7.85 -6.13 -9.45
N HIS A 114 -6.91 -6.26 -8.50
CA HIS A 114 -5.80 -5.31 -8.36
C HIS A 114 -4.87 -5.21 -9.58
N TYR A 115 -4.79 -6.26 -10.40
CA TYR A 115 -4.05 -6.30 -11.66
C TYR A 115 -4.90 -5.98 -12.90
N SER A 116 -6.16 -5.56 -12.74
CA SER A 116 -7.02 -5.20 -13.87
C SER A 116 -6.44 -4.02 -14.65
N PRO A 117 -6.46 -4.05 -16.01
CA PRO A 117 -5.99 -2.92 -16.82
C PRO A 117 -6.78 -1.63 -16.52
N PHE A 118 -8.07 -1.75 -16.18
CA PHE A 118 -8.87 -0.61 -15.72
C PHE A 118 -8.32 0.00 -14.42
N LYS A 119 -7.88 -0.83 -13.46
CA LYS A 119 -7.29 -0.34 -12.20
C LYS A 119 -5.97 0.37 -12.46
N ALA A 120 -5.14 -0.14 -13.36
CA ALA A 120 -3.90 0.51 -13.77
C ALA A 120 -4.16 1.89 -14.39
N VAL A 121 -5.10 2.01 -15.34
CA VAL A 121 -5.49 3.30 -15.93
C VAL A 121 -6.06 4.26 -14.88
N TRP A 122 -6.92 3.78 -13.98
CA TRP A 122 -7.43 4.57 -12.87
C TRP A 122 -6.31 5.06 -11.94
N ASP A 123 -5.32 4.22 -11.65
CA ASP A 123 -4.18 4.59 -10.81
C ASP A 123 -3.30 5.67 -11.46
N TRP A 124 -3.15 5.67 -12.78
CA TRP A 124 -2.51 6.75 -13.55
C TRP A 124 -3.31 8.05 -13.53
N ILE A 125 -4.64 7.99 -13.67
CA ILE A 125 -5.52 9.17 -13.55
C ILE A 125 -5.38 9.78 -12.15
N ILE A 126 -5.47 8.99 -11.09
CA ILE A 126 -5.31 9.46 -9.72
C ILE A 126 -3.90 10.00 -9.46
N LEU A 127 -2.85 9.37 -10.03
CA LEU A 127 -1.48 9.90 -9.94
C LEU A 127 -1.38 11.31 -10.56
N LEU A 128 -1.95 11.51 -11.75
CA LEU A 128 -2.00 12.82 -12.42
C LEU A 128 -2.76 13.86 -11.58
N LEU A 129 -3.91 13.48 -11.01
CA LEU A 129 -4.69 14.36 -10.12
C LEU A 129 -3.91 14.74 -8.85
N VAL A 130 -3.17 13.80 -8.23
CA VAL A 130 -2.33 14.14 -7.08
C VAL A 130 -1.22 15.11 -7.48
N ILE A 131 -0.53 14.87 -8.60
CA ILE A 131 0.50 15.79 -9.11
C ILE A 131 -0.08 17.19 -9.37
N TYR A 132 -1.25 17.29 -10.00
CA TYR A 132 -1.97 18.56 -10.16
C TYR A 132 -2.19 19.25 -8.81
N THR A 133 -2.75 18.56 -7.81
CA THR A 133 -2.99 19.17 -6.49
C THR A 133 -1.70 19.57 -5.76
N ALA A 134 -0.62 18.81 -5.92
CA ALA A 134 0.66 19.08 -5.28
C ALA A 134 1.39 20.30 -5.86
N VAL A 135 1.11 20.65 -7.12
CA VAL A 135 1.58 21.89 -7.77
C VAL A 135 0.61 23.05 -7.51
N PHE A 136 -0.69 22.84 -7.74
CA PHE A 136 -1.69 23.91 -7.68
C PHE A 136 -1.97 24.41 -6.25
N THR A 137 -2.02 23.53 -5.24
CA THR A 137 -2.32 23.92 -3.85
C THR A 137 -1.33 24.95 -3.29
N PRO A 138 0.01 24.73 -3.30
CA PRO A 138 0.95 25.73 -2.78
C PRO A 138 1.01 26.99 -3.66
N TYR A 139 0.77 26.87 -4.97
CA TYR A 139 0.66 28.02 -5.86
C TYR A 139 -0.54 28.91 -5.48
N ALA A 140 -1.73 28.32 -5.31
CA ALA A 140 -2.92 29.02 -4.88
C ALA A 140 -2.76 29.63 -3.48
N ALA A 141 -2.14 28.89 -2.55
CA ALA A 141 -1.90 29.35 -1.18
C ALA A 141 -0.91 30.54 -1.10
N ALA A 142 0.14 30.54 -1.93
CA ALA A 142 1.15 31.60 -1.92
C ALA A 142 0.75 32.81 -2.79
N PHE A 143 0.32 32.57 -4.03
CA PHE A 143 0.05 33.63 -5.01
C PHE A 143 -1.41 34.10 -4.98
N LEU A 144 -2.38 33.19 -5.15
CA LEU A 144 -3.80 33.58 -5.31
C LEU A 144 -4.40 34.15 -4.01
N LEU A 145 -4.16 33.53 -2.84
CA LEU A 145 -4.60 34.09 -1.55
C LEU A 145 -3.98 35.47 -1.22
N SER A 146 -2.83 35.81 -1.83
CA SER A 146 -2.22 37.13 -1.67
C SER A 146 -2.95 38.21 -2.49
N GLU A 147 -3.55 37.82 -3.61
CA GLU A 147 -4.34 38.69 -4.49
C GLU A 147 -5.80 38.77 -4.02
N GLU A 148 -6.39 37.66 -3.60
CA GLU A 148 -7.75 37.63 -3.02
C GLU A 148 -7.86 38.53 -1.79
N ARG A 149 -6.83 38.57 -0.91
CA ARG A 149 -6.77 39.52 0.21
C ARG A 149 -6.70 40.99 -0.23
N LYS A 150 -6.04 41.29 -1.35
CA LYS A 150 -6.00 42.65 -1.92
C LYS A 150 -7.35 43.05 -2.53
N HIS A 151 -8.06 42.11 -3.14
CA HIS A 151 -9.38 42.34 -3.73
C HIS A 151 -10.49 42.44 -2.67
N LYS A 152 -10.43 41.67 -1.57
CA LYS A 152 -11.39 41.74 -0.45
C LYS A 152 -11.46 43.12 0.22
N THR A 153 -10.41 43.93 0.15
CA THR A 153 -10.43 45.32 0.64
C THR A 153 -11.29 46.26 -0.24
N LYS A 154 -11.75 45.86 -1.44
CA LYS A 154 -12.37 46.79 -2.41
C LYS A 154 -13.63 46.33 -3.17
N ALA A 155 -14.07 45.07 -3.11
CA ALA A 155 -15.18 44.60 -3.96
C ALA A 155 -16.30 43.85 -3.23
N SER A 156 -17.53 44.05 -3.70
CA SER A 156 -18.79 43.52 -3.15
C SER A 156 -18.96 42.00 -3.31
N VAL A 157 -19.91 41.47 -2.53
CA VAL A 157 -20.19 40.03 -2.28
C VAL A 157 -20.57 39.20 -3.54
N GLU A 158 -20.82 39.83 -4.68
CA GLU A 158 -21.67 39.27 -5.74
C GLU A 158 -20.96 38.40 -6.80
N SER A 159 -19.62 38.42 -6.87
CA SER A 159 -18.84 37.70 -7.90
C SER A 159 -18.11 36.45 -7.42
N ARG A 160 -18.50 35.86 -6.27
CA ARG A 160 -17.74 34.75 -5.63
C ARG A 160 -18.07 33.34 -6.16
N TYR A 161 -19.09 33.18 -7.01
CA TYR A 161 -19.54 31.86 -7.51
C TYR A 161 -19.06 31.49 -8.92
N SER A 162 -18.29 32.37 -9.58
CA SER A 162 -17.96 32.26 -11.01
C SER A 162 -16.46 32.16 -11.31
N GLU A 163 -15.62 31.76 -10.34
CA GLU A 163 -14.24 31.40 -10.65
C GLU A 163 -14.15 29.95 -11.14
N PRO A 164 -13.71 29.70 -12.39
CA PRO A 164 -13.64 28.34 -12.94
C PRO A 164 -12.65 27.43 -12.17
N LEU A 165 -11.71 28.02 -11.43
CA LEU A 165 -10.75 27.30 -10.58
C LEU A 165 -11.45 26.53 -9.44
N THR A 166 -12.46 27.12 -8.79
CA THR A 166 -13.21 26.46 -7.71
C THR A 166 -14.00 25.26 -8.22
N ILE A 167 -14.52 25.34 -9.45
CA ILE A 167 -15.24 24.23 -10.11
C ILE A 167 -14.26 23.07 -10.40
N ILE A 168 -13.06 23.38 -10.88
CA ILE A 168 -12.02 22.37 -11.14
C ILE A 168 -11.60 21.67 -9.84
N ASP A 169 -11.35 22.42 -8.77
CA ASP A 169 -11.00 21.86 -7.46
C ASP A 169 -12.11 20.96 -6.90
N LEU A 170 -13.39 21.34 -7.05
CA LEU A 170 -14.53 20.51 -6.67
C LEU A 170 -14.59 19.19 -7.46
N ILE A 171 -14.37 19.23 -8.78
CA ILE A 171 -14.34 18.03 -9.63
C ILE A 171 -13.19 17.09 -9.20
N VAL A 172 -12.02 17.66 -8.90
CA VAL A 172 -10.85 16.91 -8.41
C VAL A 172 -11.15 16.27 -7.05
N ASP A 173 -11.81 16.97 -6.13
CA ASP A 173 -12.20 16.44 -4.83
C ASP A 173 -13.24 15.30 -4.96
N ILE A 174 -14.22 15.43 -5.86
CA ILE A 174 -15.18 14.35 -6.18
C ILE A 174 -14.46 13.11 -6.73
N MET A 175 -13.47 13.27 -7.61
CA MET A 175 -12.67 12.15 -8.13
C MET A 175 -11.88 11.43 -7.03
N PHE A 176 -11.38 12.15 -6.02
CA PHE A 176 -10.73 11.54 -4.85
C PHE A 176 -11.70 10.79 -3.92
N ILE A 177 -12.98 11.17 -3.89
CA ILE A 177 -14.04 10.44 -3.19
C ILE A 177 -14.37 9.15 -3.96
N ILE A 178 -14.46 9.20 -5.29
CA ILE A 178 -14.67 8.01 -6.14
C ILE A 178 -13.52 7.01 -5.99
N ASP A 179 -12.27 7.48 -5.87
CA ASP A 179 -11.08 6.64 -5.59
C ASP A 179 -11.25 5.83 -4.28
N ILE A 180 -11.81 6.42 -3.22
CA ILE A 180 -12.09 5.71 -1.95
C ILE A 180 -13.06 4.55 -2.20
N PHE A 181 -14.17 4.79 -2.91
CA PHE A 181 -15.14 3.74 -3.23
C PHE A 181 -14.55 2.62 -4.09
N ILE A 182 -13.67 2.94 -5.04
CA ILE A 182 -12.95 1.94 -5.86
C ILE A 182 -11.96 1.14 -5.00
N ASN A 183 -11.24 1.78 -4.08
CA ASN A 183 -10.32 1.10 -3.18
C ASN A 183 -11.05 0.13 -2.23
N PHE A 184 -12.24 0.48 -1.73
CA PHE A 184 -13.12 -0.43 -0.98
C PHE A 184 -13.54 -1.70 -1.75
N ARG A 185 -13.57 -1.64 -3.08
CA ARG A 185 -13.90 -2.78 -3.95
C ARG A 185 -12.69 -3.48 -4.53
N THR A 186 -11.47 -2.99 -4.30
CA THR A 186 -10.25 -3.56 -4.88
C THR A 186 -9.72 -4.71 -4.02
N THR A 187 -9.40 -5.86 -4.63
CA THR A 187 -8.75 -7.00 -3.94
C THR A 187 -7.41 -6.60 -3.34
N TYR A 188 -7.04 -7.14 -2.18
CA TYR A 188 -5.68 -7.04 -1.64
C TYR A 188 -5.00 -8.41 -1.58
N VAL A 189 -3.67 -8.42 -1.55
CA VAL A 189 -2.84 -9.61 -1.34
C VAL A 189 -2.49 -9.70 0.14
N ASN A 190 -2.74 -10.84 0.77
CA ASN A 190 -2.41 -11.07 2.18
C ASN A 190 -0.93 -11.43 2.35
N LYS A 191 -0.41 -11.48 3.58
CA LYS A 191 0.98 -11.89 3.90
C LYS A 191 1.36 -13.31 3.45
N ASN A 192 0.38 -14.11 3.06
CA ASN A 192 0.54 -15.48 2.56
C ASN A 192 0.49 -15.55 1.02
N ASP A 193 0.61 -14.40 0.34
CA ASP A 193 0.43 -14.20 -1.12
C ASP A 193 -0.95 -14.60 -1.70
N GLU A 194 -1.90 -14.97 -0.84
CA GLU A 194 -3.29 -15.24 -1.21
C GLU A 194 -4.06 -13.95 -1.54
N VAL A 195 -4.75 -13.94 -2.69
CA VAL A 195 -5.63 -12.84 -3.11
C VAL A 195 -6.98 -12.95 -2.40
N VAL A 196 -7.29 -11.99 -1.53
CA VAL A 196 -8.57 -11.95 -0.79
C VAL A 196 -9.59 -11.14 -1.58
N SER A 197 -10.65 -11.81 -2.04
CA SER A 197 -11.70 -11.23 -2.90
C SER A 197 -13.03 -10.92 -2.18
N HIS A 198 -13.19 -11.35 -0.93
CA HIS A 198 -14.42 -11.13 -0.16
C HIS A 198 -14.55 -9.67 0.31
N PRO A 199 -15.63 -8.95 -0.05
CA PRO A 199 -15.75 -7.51 0.19
C PRO A 199 -15.73 -7.12 1.67
N GLY A 200 -16.31 -7.95 2.56
CA GLY A 200 -16.26 -7.69 4.01
C GLY A 200 -14.85 -7.72 4.59
N LYS A 201 -14.00 -8.66 4.15
CA LYS A 201 -12.59 -8.75 4.58
C LYS A 201 -11.77 -7.57 4.05
N ILE A 202 -11.99 -7.19 2.78
CA ILE A 202 -11.38 -6.00 2.15
C ILE A 202 -11.74 -4.73 2.94
N ALA A 203 -13.03 -4.52 3.25
CA ALA A 203 -13.49 -3.36 3.98
C ALA A 203 -12.88 -3.26 5.38
N VAL A 204 -12.90 -4.34 6.18
CA VAL A 204 -12.29 -4.35 7.54
C VAL A 204 -10.79 -4.06 7.50
N HIS A 205 -10.07 -4.63 6.53
CA HIS A 205 -8.65 -4.35 6.34
C HIS A 205 -8.38 -2.87 5.99
N TYR A 206 -9.16 -2.30 5.08
CA TYR A 206 -9.02 -0.91 4.65
C TYR A 206 -9.41 0.10 5.75
N PHE A 207 -10.49 -0.16 6.50
CA PHE A 207 -10.91 0.63 7.66
C PHE A 207 -9.85 0.66 8.77
N LYS A 208 -9.20 -0.47 9.07
CA LYS A 208 -8.20 -0.56 10.14
C LYS A 208 -6.87 0.14 9.81
N GLY A 209 -6.56 0.33 8.53
CA GLY A 209 -5.31 0.93 8.08
C GLY A 209 -5.45 2.35 7.53
N TRP A 210 -6.01 2.45 6.33
CA TRP A 210 -5.76 3.60 5.44
C TRP A 210 -6.97 4.51 5.22
N PHE A 211 -8.18 4.02 5.49
CA PHE A 211 -9.43 4.76 5.28
C PHE A 211 -9.43 6.16 5.90
N LEU A 212 -8.95 6.32 7.15
CA LEU A 212 -8.97 7.61 7.83
C LEU A 212 -8.11 8.67 7.11
N ILE A 213 -6.91 8.29 6.67
CA ILE A 213 -6.01 9.17 5.91
C ILE A 213 -6.63 9.54 4.56
N ASP A 214 -7.22 8.56 3.88
CA ASP A 214 -7.84 8.79 2.58
C ASP A 214 -9.08 9.69 2.70
N VAL A 215 -9.92 9.51 3.71
CA VAL A 215 -11.08 10.39 4.00
C VAL A 215 -10.63 11.81 4.33
N VAL A 216 -9.70 12.01 5.28
CA VAL A 216 -9.23 13.34 5.66
C VAL A 216 -8.63 14.09 4.46
N ALA A 217 -7.93 13.39 3.58
CA ALA A 217 -7.38 13.98 2.35
C ALA A 217 -8.44 14.32 1.28
N ALA A 218 -9.65 13.76 1.36
CA ALA A 218 -10.74 13.94 0.39
C ALA A 218 -11.79 14.99 0.80
N ILE A 219 -11.70 15.57 2.00
CA ILE A 219 -12.65 16.58 2.47
C ILE A 219 -12.42 17.92 1.76
N PRO A 220 -13.43 18.51 1.10
CA PRO A 220 -13.34 19.86 0.52
C PRO A 220 -13.53 20.92 1.62
N PHE A 221 -12.46 21.21 2.38
CA PHE A 221 -12.52 22.16 3.50
C PHE A 221 -12.97 23.58 3.11
N ASP A 222 -12.75 23.98 1.86
CA ASP A 222 -13.22 25.28 1.32
C ASP A 222 -14.76 25.41 1.35
N LEU A 223 -15.50 24.30 1.21
CA LEU A 223 -16.96 24.30 1.27
C LEU A 223 -17.49 24.32 2.71
N LEU A 224 -16.76 23.69 3.66
CA LEU A 224 -17.13 23.66 5.08
C LEU A 224 -17.02 25.02 5.78
N LEU A 225 -16.15 25.91 5.28
CA LEU A 225 -15.90 27.24 5.84
C LEU A 225 -16.63 28.36 5.08
N PHE A 226 -17.50 28.00 4.13
CA PHE A 226 -18.26 28.91 3.28
C PHE A 226 -19.43 29.56 4.04
N GLY A 227 -19.10 30.46 4.98
CA GLY A 227 -20.06 31.17 5.83
C GLY A 227 -19.49 31.80 7.09
N SER A 228 -18.25 31.48 7.48
CA SER A 228 -17.59 32.06 8.66
C SER A 228 -16.54 33.09 8.23
N GLU A 229 -16.94 34.34 8.01
CA GLU A 229 -16.02 35.46 7.71
C GLU A 229 -15.51 36.14 8.99
N THR A 230 -14.48 35.56 9.62
CA THR A 230 -13.67 36.24 10.65
C THR A 230 -12.19 36.12 10.28
N ASP A 231 -11.35 37.08 10.68
CA ASP A 231 -9.93 37.06 10.27
C ASP A 231 -9.18 35.79 10.73
N GLU A 232 -9.55 35.25 11.90
CA GLU A 232 -9.03 33.97 12.41
C GLU A 232 -9.33 32.80 11.46
N THR A 233 -10.53 32.73 10.87
CA THR A 233 -10.85 31.65 9.91
C THR A 233 -10.04 31.76 8.64
N THR A 234 -9.57 32.94 8.23
CA THR A 234 -8.71 33.07 7.03
C THR A 234 -7.37 32.36 7.19
N THR A 235 -6.80 32.38 8.40
CA THR A 235 -5.57 31.64 8.72
C THR A 235 -5.85 30.13 8.81
N LEU A 236 -6.99 29.75 9.38
CA LEU A 236 -7.44 28.35 9.45
C LEU A 236 -7.71 27.77 8.05
N ILE A 237 -8.33 28.52 7.14
CA ILE A 237 -8.50 28.17 5.72
C ILE A 237 -7.15 27.94 5.05
N GLY A 238 -6.17 28.82 5.30
CA GLY A 238 -4.79 28.66 4.81
C GLY A 238 -4.15 27.35 5.29
N LEU A 239 -4.27 27.03 6.58
CA LEU A 239 -3.76 25.79 7.16
C LEU A 239 -4.50 24.55 6.64
N LEU A 240 -5.84 24.60 6.53
CA LEU A 240 -6.65 23.49 6.02
C LEU A 240 -6.42 23.23 4.53
N LYS A 241 -6.11 24.25 3.73
CA LYS A 241 -5.62 24.04 2.35
C LYS A 241 -4.33 23.22 2.30
N THR A 242 -3.45 23.30 3.30
CA THR A 242 -2.26 22.42 3.36
C THR A 242 -2.61 20.95 3.61
N ALA A 243 -3.76 20.63 4.21
CA ALA A 243 -4.21 19.25 4.38
C ALA A 243 -4.44 18.52 3.03
N ARG A 244 -4.66 19.25 1.92
CA ARG A 244 -4.68 18.67 0.57
C ARG A 244 -3.35 18.00 0.20
N LEU A 245 -2.21 18.42 0.77
CA LEU A 245 -0.91 17.78 0.53
C LEU A 245 -0.83 16.36 1.11
N LEU A 246 -1.69 15.98 2.05
CA LEU A 246 -1.80 14.59 2.54
C LEU A 246 -2.14 13.59 1.41
N ARG A 247 -2.69 14.07 0.28
CA ARG A 247 -2.91 13.27 -0.94
C ARG A 247 -1.62 12.64 -1.49
N LEU A 248 -0.45 13.22 -1.21
CA LEU A 248 0.86 12.68 -1.61
C LEU A 248 1.21 11.37 -0.89
N VAL A 249 0.67 11.13 0.31
CA VAL A 249 0.77 9.83 0.99
C VAL A 249 0.19 8.71 0.11
N ARG A 250 -0.83 9.02 -0.72
CA ARG A 250 -1.39 8.05 -1.67
C ARG A 250 -0.40 7.66 -2.78
N VAL A 251 0.51 8.57 -3.18
CA VAL A 251 1.55 8.31 -4.20
C VAL A 251 2.66 7.46 -3.62
N ALA A 252 3.10 7.74 -2.38
CA ALA A 252 4.11 6.94 -1.69
C ALA A 252 3.70 5.45 -1.61
N ARG A 253 2.42 5.14 -1.35
CA ARG A 253 1.90 3.75 -1.36
C ARG A 253 1.92 3.06 -2.74
N LYS A 254 1.87 3.82 -3.84
CA LYS A 254 1.91 3.27 -5.21
C LYS A 254 3.35 3.15 -5.72
N LEU A 255 4.29 3.88 -5.12
CA LEU A 255 5.71 3.91 -5.49
C LEU A 255 6.37 2.52 -5.44
N ASP A 256 6.06 1.70 -4.44
CA ASP A 256 6.67 0.36 -4.31
C ASP A 256 6.53 -0.47 -5.60
N ARG A 257 5.37 -0.43 -6.24
CA ARG A 257 5.09 -1.11 -7.52
C ARG A 257 5.79 -0.45 -8.73
N TYR A 258 5.97 0.87 -8.71
CA TYR A 258 6.71 1.58 -9.76
C TYR A 258 8.23 1.43 -9.61
N SER A 259 8.73 1.07 -8.41
CA SER A 259 10.16 0.90 -8.14
C SER A 259 10.81 -0.25 -8.89
N GLU A 260 10.01 -1.22 -9.34
CA GLU A 260 10.42 -2.35 -10.19
C GLU A 260 10.96 -1.88 -11.55
N TYR A 261 10.45 -0.75 -12.08
CA TYR A 261 10.86 -0.20 -13.36
C TYR A 261 11.95 0.87 -13.17
N GLY A 262 13.22 0.49 -13.35
CA GLY A 262 14.37 1.39 -13.10
C GLY A 262 14.33 2.74 -13.84
N ALA A 263 13.71 2.83 -15.02
CA ALA A 263 13.50 4.10 -15.73
C ALA A 263 12.39 4.96 -15.10
N ALA A 264 11.34 4.35 -14.53
CA ALA A 264 10.28 5.06 -13.82
C ALA A 264 10.79 5.66 -12.51
N VAL A 265 11.71 4.98 -11.82
CA VAL A 265 12.41 5.52 -10.63
C VAL A 265 13.15 6.82 -10.97
N LEU A 266 13.87 6.87 -12.10
CA LEU A 266 14.56 8.10 -12.54
C LEU A 266 13.57 9.23 -12.87
N LEU A 267 12.52 8.92 -13.63
CA LEU A 267 11.49 9.90 -13.99
C LEU A 267 10.82 10.47 -12.75
N LEU A 268 10.45 9.62 -11.80
CA LEU A 268 9.86 10.02 -10.52
C LEU A 268 10.84 10.88 -9.69
N LEU A 269 12.13 10.52 -9.65
CA LEU A 269 13.15 11.31 -8.94
C LEU A 269 13.33 12.72 -9.54
N MET A 270 13.24 12.84 -10.87
CA MET A 270 13.24 14.14 -11.54
C MET A 270 11.94 14.92 -11.28
N ALA A 271 10.79 14.22 -11.19
CA ALA A 271 9.51 14.84 -10.86
C ALA A 271 9.46 15.33 -9.40
N THR A 272 10.01 14.58 -8.44
CA THR A 272 10.09 15.03 -7.03
C THR A 272 11.08 16.19 -6.87
N PHE A 273 12.20 16.19 -7.62
CA PHE A 273 13.10 17.35 -7.69
C PHE A 273 12.37 18.62 -8.17
N ALA A 274 11.63 18.54 -9.28
CA ALA A 274 10.86 19.67 -9.80
C ALA A 274 9.75 20.12 -8.86
N LEU A 275 9.08 19.19 -8.17
CA LEU A 275 8.02 19.50 -7.20
C LEU A 275 8.58 20.25 -5.97
N ILE A 276 9.71 19.80 -5.43
CA ILE A 276 10.37 20.47 -4.30
C ILE A 276 10.89 21.86 -4.72
N ALA A 277 11.43 22.02 -5.93
CA ALA A 277 11.82 23.32 -6.47
C ALA A 277 10.64 24.30 -6.55
N HIS A 278 9.47 23.82 -6.99
CA HIS A 278 8.22 24.59 -7.01
C HIS A 278 7.71 24.96 -5.61
N TRP A 279 7.78 24.05 -4.64
CA TRP A 279 7.40 24.35 -3.26
C TRP A 279 8.31 25.41 -2.63
N LEU A 280 9.62 25.27 -2.80
CA LEU A 280 10.59 26.26 -2.34
C LEU A 280 10.38 27.62 -3.03
N ALA A 281 9.96 27.65 -4.30
CA ALA A 281 9.62 28.90 -5.00
C ALA A 281 8.36 29.56 -4.44
N CYS A 282 7.34 28.77 -4.08
CA CYS A 282 6.15 29.28 -3.40
C CYS A 282 6.48 29.88 -2.02
N ILE A 283 7.37 29.22 -1.26
CA ILE A 283 7.86 29.73 0.04
C ILE A 283 8.72 30.99 -0.15
N TRP A 284 9.61 31.03 -1.15
CA TRP A 284 10.42 32.21 -1.49
C TRP A 284 9.55 33.44 -1.78
N TYR A 285 8.45 33.24 -2.51
CA TYR A 285 7.47 34.29 -2.74
C TYR A 285 6.70 34.68 -1.47
N ALA A 286 6.29 33.71 -0.66
CA ALA A 286 5.63 33.99 0.62
C ALA A 286 6.52 34.83 1.56
N ILE A 287 7.82 34.53 1.65
CA ILE A 287 8.81 35.31 2.43
C ILE A 287 8.90 36.73 1.91
N GLY A 288 9.17 36.92 0.61
CA GLY A 288 9.31 38.27 0.02
C GLY A 288 8.03 39.11 0.11
N ASN A 289 6.86 38.48 0.03
CA ASN A 289 5.58 39.16 0.21
C ASN A 289 5.28 39.50 1.68
N MET A 290 5.62 38.61 2.62
CA MET A 290 5.49 38.86 4.05
C MET A 290 6.41 40.00 4.51
N GLU A 291 7.68 39.95 4.13
CA GLU A 291 8.67 40.97 4.50
C GLU A 291 8.32 42.35 3.92
N ARG A 292 7.81 42.40 2.68
CA ARG A 292 7.23 43.60 2.08
C ARG A 292 6.10 44.20 2.93
N ASN A 293 5.19 43.36 3.43
CA ASN A 293 4.03 43.81 4.19
C ASN A 293 4.39 44.24 5.62
N MET A 294 5.46 43.66 6.19
CA MET A 294 5.96 43.99 7.54
C MET A 294 6.88 45.22 7.55
N ALA A 295 7.44 45.62 6.40
CA ALA A 295 8.32 46.77 6.28
C ALA A 295 7.61 48.08 6.68
N HIS A 296 7.95 48.59 7.87
CA HIS A 296 7.45 49.86 8.38
C HIS A 296 7.73 51.02 7.43
N ASP A 297 6.80 51.98 7.41
CA ASP A 297 6.88 53.15 6.53
C ASP A 297 8.12 53.98 6.89
N GLY A 298 9.03 54.12 5.93
CA GLY A 298 10.35 54.76 6.11
C GLY A 298 11.57 53.81 6.11
N GLN A 299 11.41 52.49 6.19
CA GLN A 299 12.53 51.54 5.99
C GLN A 299 12.82 51.34 4.48
N PRO A 300 14.09 51.31 4.05
CA PRO A 300 14.44 51.08 2.64
C PRO A 300 14.07 49.65 2.23
N ARG A 301 13.15 49.53 1.25
CA ARG A 301 12.69 48.23 0.75
C ARG A 301 13.74 47.59 -0.15
N ILE A 302 14.53 46.69 0.43
CA ILE A 302 15.68 46.01 -0.21
C ILE A 302 15.40 44.56 -0.63
N GLY A 303 14.23 44.00 -0.33
CA GLY A 303 13.92 42.59 -0.62
C GLY A 303 13.96 42.25 -2.12
N TRP A 304 14.11 40.97 -2.44
CA TRP A 304 14.28 40.47 -3.81
C TRP A 304 13.12 40.90 -4.74
N LEU A 305 11.92 41.04 -4.16
CA LEU A 305 10.70 41.43 -4.86
C LEU A 305 10.67 42.91 -5.27
N ASP A 306 11.32 43.80 -4.50
CA ASP A 306 11.53 45.20 -4.88
C ASP A 306 12.65 45.34 -5.92
N GLU A 307 13.68 44.49 -5.86
CA GLU A 307 14.72 44.46 -6.89
C GLU A 307 14.16 43.98 -8.24
N LEU A 308 13.31 42.94 -8.24
CA LEU A 308 12.57 42.51 -9.44
C LEU A 308 11.71 43.66 -10.02
N ALA A 309 11.08 44.46 -9.18
CA ALA A 309 10.28 45.61 -9.62
C ALA A 309 11.13 46.66 -10.35
N LYS A 310 12.34 46.96 -9.86
CA LYS A 310 13.30 47.84 -10.54
C LYS A 310 13.74 47.26 -11.88
N GLN A 311 14.17 45.99 -11.89
CA GLN A 311 14.62 45.28 -13.10
C GLN A 311 13.54 45.26 -14.20
N THR A 312 12.28 45.02 -13.82
CA THR A 312 11.13 44.95 -14.74
C THR A 312 10.56 46.33 -15.10
N ARG A 313 11.06 47.42 -14.48
CA ARG A 313 10.49 48.79 -14.52
C ARG A 313 9.01 48.86 -14.09
N GLN A 314 8.53 47.85 -13.36
CA GLN A 314 7.18 47.75 -12.83
C GLN A 314 7.22 48.11 -11.35
N PHE A 315 7.40 49.40 -11.06
CA PHE A 315 7.53 49.89 -9.70
C PHE A 315 6.22 49.74 -8.91
N TYR A 316 6.36 49.54 -7.60
CA TYR A 316 5.24 49.57 -6.68
C TYR A 316 4.88 51.01 -6.32
N ASN A 317 3.60 51.33 -6.38
CA ASN A 317 3.02 52.62 -6.05
C ASN A 317 2.12 52.48 -4.82
N ALA A 318 2.18 53.43 -3.88
CA ALA A 318 1.35 53.39 -2.67
C ALA A 318 -0.15 53.59 -2.97
N SER A 319 -0.49 54.30 -4.05
CA SER A 319 -1.89 54.58 -4.42
C SER A 319 -2.57 53.46 -5.20
N ASP A 320 -1.81 52.52 -5.79
CA ASP A 320 -2.34 51.40 -6.57
C ASP A 320 -1.91 50.05 -6.00
N VAL A 321 -2.88 49.27 -5.53
CA VAL A 321 -2.68 47.95 -4.91
C VAL A 321 -2.25 46.89 -5.93
N ASN A 322 -2.56 47.10 -7.22
CA ASN A 322 -2.18 46.20 -8.32
C ASN A 322 -0.83 46.57 -8.95
N SER A 323 -0.18 47.64 -8.47
CA SER A 323 1.17 48.01 -8.87
C SER A 323 2.23 46.95 -8.53
N GLY A 324 3.36 47.02 -9.24
CA GLY A 324 4.45 46.05 -9.14
C GLY A 324 4.46 44.99 -10.25
N PRO A 325 5.44 44.07 -10.23
CA PRO A 325 5.59 43.04 -11.25
C PRO A 325 4.38 42.09 -11.35
N THR A 326 4.07 41.65 -12.57
CA THR A 326 2.99 40.67 -12.82
C THR A 326 3.19 39.36 -12.05
N ILE A 327 2.11 38.63 -11.75
CA ILE A 327 2.16 37.33 -11.06
C ILE A 327 3.02 36.32 -11.83
N LYS A 328 2.88 36.30 -13.16
CA LYS A 328 3.71 35.49 -14.05
C LYS A 328 5.20 35.79 -13.87
N SER A 329 5.58 37.07 -13.81
CA SER A 329 6.97 37.46 -13.56
C SER A 329 7.43 37.01 -12.17
N LYS A 330 6.65 37.29 -11.12
CA LYS A 330 6.96 36.88 -9.74
C LYS A 330 7.18 35.37 -9.62
N TYR A 331 6.30 34.56 -10.21
CA TYR A 331 6.37 33.11 -10.19
C TYR A 331 7.57 32.56 -10.99
N VAL A 332 7.78 33.04 -12.22
CA VAL A 332 8.91 32.60 -13.05
C VAL A 332 10.25 32.99 -12.44
N THR A 333 10.37 34.20 -11.89
CA THR A 333 11.60 34.64 -11.19
C THR A 333 11.84 33.82 -9.92
N ALA A 334 10.79 33.50 -9.14
CA ALA A 334 10.92 32.66 -7.95
C ALA A 334 11.37 31.23 -8.29
N LEU A 335 10.77 30.61 -9.32
CA LEU A 335 11.21 29.30 -9.83
C LEU A 335 12.64 29.35 -10.34
N TYR A 336 13.01 30.36 -11.12
CA TYR A 336 14.36 30.54 -11.64
C TYR A 336 15.39 30.60 -10.51
N PHE A 337 15.12 31.38 -9.47
CA PHE A 337 15.97 31.45 -8.29
C PHE A 337 16.13 30.08 -7.62
N THR A 338 15.03 29.38 -7.31
CA THR A 338 15.12 28.09 -6.60
C THR A 338 15.74 26.98 -7.42
N PHE A 339 15.43 26.88 -8.72
CA PHE A 339 16.11 25.94 -9.62
C PHE A 339 17.61 26.25 -9.69
N SER A 340 18.01 27.51 -9.91
CA SER A 340 19.43 27.87 -10.02
C SER A 340 20.22 27.60 -8.72
N SER A 341 19.58 27.75 -7.56
CA SER A 341 20.15 27.44 -6.25
C SER A 341 20.22 25.92 -5.98
N LEU A 342 19.15 25.18 -6.29
CA LEU A 342 19.09 23.72 -6.13
C LEU A 342 20.06 22.96 -7.05
N THR A 343 20.30 23.46 -8.26
CA THR A 343 21.30 22.91 -9.19
C THR A 343 22.71 23.45 -8.94
N SER A 344 22.93 24.24 -7.88
CA SER A 344 24.21 24.88 -7.53
C SER A 344 24.82 25.79 -8.61
N VAL A 345 24.01 26.28 -9.57
CA VAL A 345 24.47 27.14 -10.67
C VAL A 345 24.58 28.61 -10.22
N GLY A 346 23.64 29.07 -9.38
CA GLY A 346 23.81 30.31 -8.60
C GLY A 346 24.14 31.58 -9.40
N PHE A 347 23.48 31.85 -10.52
CA PHE A 347 23.78 32.98 -11.42
C PHE A 347 23.82 34.40 -10.79
N GLY A 348 23.28 34.59 -9.59
CA GLY A 348 23.34 35.87 -8.85
C GLY A 348 22.34 36.96 -9.29
N ASN A 349 21.67 36.81 -10.44
CA ASN A 349 20.69 37.79 -10.96
C ASN A 349 19.49 38.07 -10.01
N VAL A 350 19.18 37.11 -9.14
CA VAL A 350 18.24 37.22 -8.03
C VAL A 350 19.00 36.82 -6.77
N SER A 351 19.13 37.73 -5.81
CA SER A 351 19.93 37.53 -4.60
C SER A 351 19.10 37.74 -3.33
N PRO A 352 19.38 37.01 -2.24
CA PRO A 352 18.84 37.29 -0.92
C PRO A 352 19.53 38.53 -0.32
N ASN A 353 18.76 39.59 -0.12
CA ASN A 353 19.26 40.85 0.41
C ASN A 353 19.00 40.94 1.91
N THR A 354 17.87 40.42 2.39
CA THR A 354 17.44 40.50 3.80
C THR A 354 17.93 39.31 4.63
N ASN A 355 17.85 39.42 5.96
CA ASN A 355 18.29 38.34 6.85
C ASN A 355 17.41 37.08 6.72
N SER A 356 16.09 37.26 6.61
CA SER A 356 15.12 36.18 6.38
C SER A 356 15.36 35.48 5.03
N GLU A 357 15.57 36.26 3.97
CA GLU A 357 15.91 35.75 2.64
C GLU A 357 17.23 34.96 2.66
N LYS A 358 18.26 35.45 3.37
CA LYS A 358 19.58 34.80 3.49
C LYS A 358 19.51 33.48 4.24
N ILE A 359 18.82 33.44 5.38
CA ILE A 359 18.62 32.19 6.15
C ILE A 359 17.93 31.14 5.30
N PHE A 360 16.86 31.52 4.59
CA PHE A 360 16.15 30.60 3.70
C PHE A 360 17.01 30.13 2.51
N SER A 361 17.86 31.00 1.97
CA SER A 361 18.80 30.63 0.89
C SER A 361 19.84 29.61 1.35
N ILE A 362 20.36 29.73 2.58
CA ILE A 362 21.26 28.73 3.18
C ILE A 362 20.56 27.36 3.28
N LEU A 363 19.28 27.33 3.68
CA LEU A 363 18.48 26.11 3.73
C LEU A 363 18.27 25.50 2.34
N ILE A 364 17.97 26.30 1.31
CA ILE A 364 17.86 25.81 -0.08
C ILE A 364 19.20 25.21 -0.53
N MET A 365 20.32 25.87 -0.28
CA MET A 365 21.64 25.37 -0.72
C MET A 365 21.97 24.02 -0.07
N LEU A 366 21.65 23.85 1.22
CA LEU A 366 21.83 22.57 1.92
C LEU A 366 20.93 21.48 1.34
N ILE A 367 19.63 21.74 1.17
CA ILE A 367 18.66 20.80 0.57
C ILE A 367 19.09 20.43 -0.87
N GLY A 368 19.49 21.43 -1.66
CA GLY A 368 19.99 21.28 -3.02
C GLY A 368 21.19 20.36 -3.11
N SER A 369 22.19 20.54 -2.22
CA SER A 369 23.38 19.69 -2.21
C SER A 369 23.05 18.19 -1.98
N LEU A 370 22.13 17.90 -1.04
CA LEU A 370 21.68 16.54 -0.74
C LEU A 370 20.86 15.93 -1.88
N MET A 371 19.96 16.71 -2.48
CA MET A 371 19.13 16.27 -3.60
C MET A 371 19.95 16.04 -4.87
N TYR A 372 20.89 16.93 -5.18
CA TYR A 372 21.82 16.80 -6.30
C TYR A 372 22.68 15.53 -6.16
N ALA A 373 23.25 15.29 -4.97
CA ALA A 373 23.99 14.07 -4.68
C ALA A 373 23.13 12.80 -4.85
N SER A 374 21.87 12.83 -4.41
CA SER A 374 20.92 11.72 -4.60
C SER A 374 20.60 11.46 -6.07
N ILE A 375 20.39 12.50 -6.88
CA ILE A 375 20.14 12.37 -8.33
C ILE A 375 21.35 11.75 -9.03
N PHE A 376 22.56 12.25 -8.78
CA PHE A 376 23.79 11.70 -9.36
C PHE A 376 24.06 10.26 -8.91
N GLY A 377 23.80 9.94 -7.65
CA GLY A 377 23.90 8.57 -7.13
C GLY A 377 22.94 7.60 -7.84
N ASN A 378 21.67 7.97 -8.01
CA ASN A 378 20.68 7.15 -8.70
C ASN A 378 20.98 7.01 -10.22
N VAL A 379 21.39 8.09 -10.89
CA VAL A 379 21.82 8.04 -12.29
C VAL A 379 23.02 7.11 -12.47
N SER A 380 24.03 7.21 -11.59
CA SER A 380 25.20 6.32 -11.59
C SER A 380 24.80 4.86 -11.39
N ALA A 381 23.92 4.56 -10.43
CA ALA A 381 23.42 3.20 -10.19
C ALA A 381 22.65 2.63 -11.40
N ILE A 382 21.88 3.45 -12.11
CA ILE A 382 21.18 3.04 -13.35
C ILE A 382 22.17 2.78 -14.47
N ILE A 383 23.16 3.65 -14.68
CA ILE A 383 24.24 3.46 -15.67
C ILE A 383 24.98 2.14 -15.39
N GLN A 384 25.36 1.88 -14.14
CA GLN A 384 26.00 0.62 -13.74
C GLN A 384 25.11 -0.60 -14.06
N ARG A 385 23.81 -0.54 -13.80
CA ARG A 385 22.85 -1.61 -14.14
C ARG A 385 22.75 -1.83 -15.65
N LEU A 386 22.60 -0.77 -16.44
CA LEU A 386 22.49 -0.82 -17.90
C LEU A 386 23.74 -1.44 -18.56
N TYR A 387 24.94 -1.00 -18.16
CA TYR A 387 26.19 -1.53 -18.71
C TYR A 387 26.62 -2.87 -18.09
N SER A 388 25.98 -3.36 -17.01
CA SER A 388 26.42 -4.58 -16.31
C SER A 388 26.50 -5.83 -17.20
N GLY A 389 25.57 -6.01 -18.14
CA GLY A 389 25.57 -7.13 -19.09
C GLY A 389 26.72 -7.05 -20.09
N THR A 390 26.87 -5.88 -20.73
CA THR A 390 27.94 -5.61 -21.70
C THR A 390 29.32 -5.68 -21.06
N MET A 391 29.49 -5.13 -19.85
CA MET A 391 30.73 -5.21 -19.10
C MET A 391 31.08 -6.66 -18.74
N ARG A 392 30.11 -7.47 -18.28
CA ARG A 392 30.33 -8.92 -18.05
C ARG A 392 30.79 -9.63 -19.32
N TYR A 393 30.15 -9.36 -20.47
CA TYR A 393 30.57 -9.93 -21.75
C TYR A 393 32.01 -9.53 -22.12
N HIS A 394 32.35 -8.25 -22.03
CA HIS A 394 33.71 -7.76 -22.30
C HIS A 394 34.74 -8.36 -21.34
N THR A 395 34.46 -8.45 -20.03
CA THR A 395 35.38 -9.07 -19.06
C THR A 395 35.60 -10.57 -19.35
N GLN A 396 34.55 -11.32 -19.71
CA GLN A 396 34.72 -12.74 -20.08
C GLN A 396 35.51 -12.90 -21.40
N MET A 397 35.23 -12.05 -22.40
CA MET A 397 35.97 -12.02 -23.67
C MET A 397 37.46 -11.69 -23.44
N LEU A 398 37.78 -10.76 -22.53
CA LEU A 398 39.16 -10.44 -22.15
C LEU A 398 39.85 -11.64 -21.48
N ARG A 399 39.20 -12.29 -20.51
CA ARG A 399 39.74 -13.51 -19.88
C ARG A 399 39.99 -14.64 -20.87
N ILE A 400 39.12 -14.82 -21.86
CA ILE A 400 39.31 -15.81 -22.93
C ILE A 400 40.53 -15.43 -23.80
N LYS A 401 40.69 -14.15 -24.16
CA LYS A 401 41.86 -13.67 -24.90
C LYS A 401 43.16 -13.84 -24.11
N GLU A 402 43.14 -13.56 -22.80
CA GLU A 402 44.27 -13.76 -21.88
C GLU A 402 44.62 -15.25 -21.75
N PHE A 403 43.63 -16.13 -21.58
CA PHE A 403 43.83 -17.58 -21.53
C PHE A 403 44.39 -18.13 -22.84
N ILE A 404 43.88 -17.66 -23.99
CA ILE A 404 44.43 -18.03 -25.30
C ILE A 404 45.87 -17.51 -25.41
N ALA A 405 46.16 -16.26 -25.05
CA ALA A 405 47.50 -15.69 -25.14
C ALA A 405 48.52 -16.44 -24.25
N SER A 406 48.15 -16.79 -23.01
CA SER A 406 49.02 -17.55 -22.10
C SER A 406 49.25 -18.98 -22.58
N THR A 407 48.20 -19.66 -23.07
CA THR A 407 48.29 -21.03 -23.60
C THR A 407 49.03 -21.08 -24.95
N ARG A 408 48.95 -20.01 -25.75
CA ARG A 408 49.64 -19.88 -27.05
C ARG A 408 51.09 -19.40 -26.92
N SER A 409 51.65 -19.47 -25.71
CA SER A 409 53.09 -19.43 -25.45
C SER A 409 53.69 -20.84 -25.18
N PRO A 410 53.79 -21.74 -26.17
CA PRO A 410 54.46 -23.02 -25.98
C PRO A 410 55.97 -22.92 -26.26
N THR A 411 56.78 -23.16 -25.24
CA THR A 411 58.25 -23.34 -25.32
C THR A 411 58.71 -24.57 -26.15
N ARG A 412 57.82 -25.22 -26.94
CA ARG A 412 58.15 -26.47 -27.64
C ARG A 412 57.39 -26.80 -28.94
N SER A 413 56.91 -25.80 -29.70
CA SER A 413 56.23 -26.05 -31.01
C SER A 413 56.69 -25.14 -32.18
N ALA A 414 57.78 -24.39 -32.02
CA ALA A 414 58.32 -23.52 -33.08
C ALA A 414 58.95 -24.30 -34.28
N SER A 415 59.15 -25.61 -34.15
CA SER A 415 59.66 -26.48 -35.22
C SER A 415 58.57 -26.94 -36.20
N ALA A 416 57.33 -27.15 -35.74
CA ALA A 416 56.26 -27.72 -36.56
C ALA A 416 55.63 -26.72 -37.54
N TRP A 417 55.66 -25.42 -37.24
CA TRP A 417 55.08 -24.38 -38.11
C TRP A 417 56.00 -23.90 -39.23
N ARG A 418 57.32 -24.15 -39.11
CA ARG A 418 58.32 -23.71 -40.10
C ARG A 418 58.26 -24.51 -41.41
N SER A 419 57.54 -25.62 -41.45
CA SER A 419 57.27 -26.42 -42.67
C SER A 419 55.97 -26.07 -43.39
N ILE A 420 55.06 -25.30 -42.77
CA ILE A 420 53.74 -24.96 -43.34
C ILE A 420 53.77 -23.60 -44.05
N SER A 421 54.65 -22.68 -43.63
CA SER A 421 54.76 -21.32 -44.20
C SER A 421 55.46 -21.21 -45.56
N SER A 422 55.65 -22.31 -46.29
CA SER A 422 56.43 -22.39 -47.54
C SER A 422 55.58 -22.58 -48.82
N THR A 423 54.25 -22.53 -48.74
CA THR A 423 53.36 -22.66 -49.91
C THR A 423 52.70 -21.33 -50.29
N PRO A 424 53.09 -20.69 -51.42
CA PRO A 424 52.53 -19.41 -51.83
C PRO A 424 51.24 -19.57 -52.67
N GLY A 425 50.14 -18.97 -52.20
CA GLY A 425 48.84 -18.94 -52.90
C GLY A 425 48.37 -17.50 -53.14
N ARG A 426 48.16 -17.15 -54.43
CA ARG A 426 47.85 -15.80 -54.94
C ARG A 426 46.69 -15.07 -54.24
N THR A 427 46.87 -13.76 -54.03
CA THR A 427 45.78 -12.78 -53.91
C THR A 427 45.38 -12.23 -55.30
N PRO A 428 44.10 -11.92 -55.54
CA PRO A 428 43.66 -10.92 -56.51
C PRO A 428 43.57 -9.53 -55.86
N THR A 429 43.75 -8.49 -56.66
CA THR A 429 43.90 -7.09 -56.24
C THR A 429 42.58 -6.38 -55.94
N ALA A 430 42.64 -5.38 -55.04
CA ALA A 430 41.59 -4.38 -54.88
C ALA A 430 41.69 -3.28 -55.96
N SER A 431 40.56 -2.64 -56.27
CA SER A 431 40.54 -1.36 -57.01
C SER A 431 39.29 -0.54 -56.65
N THR A 432 39.54 0.69 -56.17
CA THR A 432 38.63 1.86 -56.05
C THR A 432 37.31 1.68 -55.33
#